data_AF-A0A1E5L3R8-F1
#
_entry.id   AF-A0A1E5L3R8-F1
#
_cell.length_a   1.000
_cell.length_b   1.000
_cell.length_c   1.000
_cell.angle_alpha   90.00
_cell.angle_beta   90.00
_cell.angle_gamma   90.00
#
_symmetry.space_group_name_H-M   'P 1'
#
loop_
_entity.id
_entity.type
_entity.pdbx_description
1 polymer ?
#
loop_
_entity_poly.entity_id
_entity_poly.type
_entity_poly.pdbx_seq_one_letter_code
_entity_poly.pdbx_strand_id
1 'polypeptide(L)'
;MKIAITCLTQNGYHMATQIVKQLREDTAATIFVTSRCYDSITVDSELGKYVQIINDDIGLKKTFQSKFHEYNHWTMIMSLGIVFRMAPTVLIDKFSDPSITVIDDAGQFAVAVCSGHWGGGNEFTKYIATIINAVPVITTGTDTWMLPAVDVIAKNINTRISRDTVLAINSAIIHRMPVYFWSDWEADVLLDAYCQFNQHEHIHFTKIIYHQNHHPTVTKLVKDSSNGVNCGKYREPIHVIITNSNHNLLLNSNIKELLIDKNLNSNYYILTPRNIILGIGCKRNTPADMIEQCILDACHQANVSIDSVRAIASIDLKQDELGIQYVAEKYNCSFLTVTKEQILVWEQHHEGKFSKSQQVKDKVGVNCVCEPAAMIVANQGKVILPKTIYKGVTIALVEEKFGLLA
;
A
#
# COMPACT_ATOMS: atom_id res chain seq x y z
N MET A 1 5.42 7.35 11.15
CA MET A 1 5.62 5.90 11.47
C MET A 1 5.75 5.71 12.97
N LYS A 2 5.27 4.60 13.55
CA LYS A 2 5.41 4.28 14.99
C LYS A 2 6.34 3.09 15.23
N ILE A 3 7.37 3.27 16.07
CA ILE A 3 8.37 2.24 16.40
C ILE A 3 8.40 1.99 17.91
N ALA A 4 8.40 0.71 18.30
CA ALA A 4 8.69 0.27 19.65
C ALA A 4 10.07 -0.39 19.71
N ILE A 5 10.90 -0.01 20.68
CA ILE A 5 12.19 -0.63 20.95
C ILE A 5 12.14 -1.20 22.36
N THR A 6 12.38 -2.49 22.54
CA THR A 6 12.35 -3.12 23.86
C THR A 6 13.72 -3.63 24.25
N CYS A 7 14.20 -3.29 25.44
CA CYS A 7 15.52 -3.72 25.93
C CYS A 7 15.45 -4.18 27.39
N LEU A 8 16.32 -5.12 27.75
CA LEU A 8 16.35 -5.76 29.07
C LEU A 8 17.65 -5.48 29.85
N THR A 9 18.62 -4.82 29.22
CA THR A 9 19.99 -4.63 29.71
C THR A 9 20.45 -3.19 29.46
N GLN A 10 21.48 -2.76 30.18
CA GLN A 10 22.10 -1.46 29.97
C GLN A 10 22.68 -1.30 28.55
N ASN A 11 23.31 -2.35 28.01
CA ASN A 11 23.84 -2.29 26.65
C ASN A 11 22.71 -2.19 25.62
N GLY A 12 21.63 -2.95 25.83
CA GLY A 12 20.44 -2.85 25.01
C GLY A 12 19.79 -1.47 25.05
N TYR A 13 19.76 -0.83 26.22
CA TYR A 13 19.32 0.56 26.34
C TYR A 13 20.23 1.52 25.57
N HIS A 14 21.55 1.35 25.64
CA HIS A 14 22.49 2.17 24.88
C HIS A 14 22.22 2.06 23.37
N MET A 15 22.09 0.86 22.83
CA MET A 15 21.71 0.65 21.43
C MET A 15 20.34 1.26 21.10
N ALA A 16 19.34 1.11 21.96
CA ALA A 16 18.03 1.72 21.77
C ALA A 16 18.10 3.25 21.65
N THR A 17 18.92 3.89 22.50
CA THR A 17 19.14 5.34 22.43
C THR A 17 19.88 5.78 21.17
N GLN A 18 20.88 5.01 20.71
CA GLN A 18 21.56 5.26 19.44
C GLN A 18 20.58 5.20 18.26
N ILE A 19 19.67 4.22 18.26
CA ILE A 19 18.62 4.08 17.26
C ILE A 19 17.75 5.34 17.25
N VAL A 20 17.15 5.71 18.38
CA VAL A 20 16.22 6.84 18.45
C VAL A 20 16.86 8.16 18.00
N LYS A 21 18.13 8.40 18.30
CA LYS A 21 18.86 9.60 17.88
C LYS A 21 19.03 9.74 16.37
N GLN A 22 18.98 8.64 15.62
CA GLN A 22 19.17 8.62 14.17
C GLN A 22 17.87 8.36 13.39
N LEU A 23 16.73 8.24 14.08
CA LEU A 23 15.43 8.15 13.43
C LEU A 23 15.06 9.50 12.79
N ARG A 24 14.26 9.44 11.72
CA ARG A 24 13.69 10.61 11.05
C ARG A 24 12.75 11.37 12.00
N GLU A 25 12.66 12.69 11.85
CA GLU A 25 11.85 13.56 12.72
C GLU A 25 10.35 13.22 12.74
N ASP A 26 9.83 12.65 11.65
CA ASP A 26 8.42 12.22 11.49
C ASP A 26 8.13 10.84 12.11
N THR A 27 9.11 10.24 12.79
CA THR A 27 9.00 8.92 13.40
C THR A 27 8.74 9.01 14.90
N ALA A 28 7.59 8.51 15.34
CA ALA A 28 7.27 8.36 16.75
C ALA A 28 7.91 7.08 17.31
N ALA A 29 8.81 7.21 18.28
CA ALA A 29 9.50 6.08 18.90
C ALA A 29 9.14 5.93 20.39
N THR A 30 9.19 4.70 20.89
CA THR A 30 9.06 4.39 22.32
C THR A 30 10.09 3.34 22.71
N ILE A 31 10.87 3.59 23.75
CA ILE A 31 11.81 2.64 24.35
C ILE A 31 11.14 2.02 25.57
N PHE A 32 10.74 0.75 25.47
CA PHE A 32 10.28 -0.05 26.58
C PHE A 32 11.48 -0.65 27.33
N VAL A 33 11.60 -0.31 28.61
CA VAL A 33 12.69 -0.75 29.48
C VAL A 33 12.09 -1.45 30.70
N THR A 34 12.61 -2.61 31.09
CA THR A 34 12.18 -3.25 32.35
C THR A 34 12.60 -2.42 33.55
N SER A 35 11.82 -2.42 34.64
CA SER A 35 12.15 -1.68 35.87
C SER A 35 13.58 -1.97 36.34
N ARG A 36 13.96 -3.26 36.34
CA ARG A 36 15.32 -3.70 36.67
C ARG A 36 16.43 -3.09 35.80
N CYS A 37 16.19 -2.94 34.50
CA CYS A 37 17.16 -2.29 33.61
C CYS A 37 17.17 -0.78 33.87
N TYR A 38 15.98 -0.18 34.04
CA TYR A 38 15.82 1.24 34.31
C TYR A 38 16.59 1.70 35.55
N ASP A 39 16.57 0.92 36.63
CA ASP A 39 17.31 1.21 37.87
C ASP A 39 18.84 1.19 37.68
N SER A 40 19.34 0.57 36.61
CA SER A 40 20.77 0.39 36.33
C SER A 40 21.32 1.34 35.28
N ILE A 41 20.50 2.24 34.73
CA ILE A 41 20.87 3.15 33.64
C ILE A 41 20.72 4.62 34.05
N THR A 42 21.50 5.49 33.42
CA THR A 42 21.30 6.94 33.49
C THR A 42 20.53 7.39 32.26
N VAL A 43 19.33 7.91 32.46
CA VAL A 43 18.49 8.41 31.37
C VAL A 43 18.84 9.86 31.09
N ASP A 44 19.26 10.14 29.85
CA ASP A 44 19.44 11.50 29.34
C ASP A 44 18.10 12.25 29.37
N SER A 45 18.12 13.49 29.89
CA SER A 45 16.94 14.34 29.99
C SER A 45 16.21 14.54 28.65
N GLU A 46 16.93 14.58 27.54
CA GLU A 46 16.31 14.73 26.21
C GLU A 46 15.67 13.44 25.71
N LEU A 47 16.19 12.29 26.16
CA LEU A 47 15.71 10.97 25.74
C LEU A 47 14.60 10.42 26.64
N GLY A 48 14.45 10.96 27.85
CA GLY A 48 13.44 10.51 28.81
C GLY A 48 12.02 10.50 28.25
N LYS A 49 11.71 11.41 27.32
CA LYS A 49 10.40 11.46 26.62
C LYS A 49 10.08 10.21 25.79
N TYR A 50 11.10 9.45 25.39
CA TYR A 50 10.91 8.20 24.64
C TYR A 50 10.81 6.98 25.56
N VAL A 51 11.23 7.08 26.82
CA VAL A 51 11.36 5.93 27.71
C VAL A 51 10.03 5.63 28.42
N GLN A 52 9.59 4.38 28.34
CA GLN A 52 8.48 3.84 29.12
C GLN A 52 8.94 2.62 29.91
N ILE A 53 8.73 2.67 31.22
CA ILE A 53 9.09 1.58 32.13
C ILE A 53 8.00 0.51 32.04
N ILE A 54 8.41 -0.73 31.83
CA ILE A 54 7.52 -1.90 31.87
C ILE A 54 7.22 -2.19 33.34
N ASN A 55 5.96 -2.04 33.72
CA ASN A 55 5.50 -2.38 35.07
C ASN A 55 5.72 -3.87 35.36
N ASP A 56 6.41 -4.18 36.46
CA ASP A 56 6.73 -5.55 36.87
C ASP A 56 5.48 -6.42 37.12
N ASP A 57 4.38 -5.83 37.57
CA ASP A 57 3.10 -6.53 37.79
C ASP A 57 2.44 -6.99 36.48
N ILE A 58 2.65 -6.22 35.40
CA ILE A 58 2.15 -6.53 34.06
C ILE A 58 3.14 -7.48 33.37
N GLY A 59 4.42 -7.17 33.48
CA GLY A 59 5.53 -7.88 32.87
C GLY A 59 5.68 -7.63 31.37
N LEU A 60 6.85 -8.00 30.86
CA LEU A 60 7.25 -7.84 29.45
C LEU A 60 6.24 -8.46 28.48
N LYS A 61 5.83 -9.71 28.74
CA LYS A 61 4.95 -10.47 27.84
C LYS A 61 3.61 -9.77 27.63
N LYS A 62 2.91 -9.40 28.70
CA LYS A 62 1.59 -8.73 28.57
C LYS A 62 1.71 -7.34 27.97
N THR A 63 2.78 -6.60 28.28
CA THR A 63 3.04 -5.28 27.70
C THR A 63 3.23 -5.40 26.18
N PHE A 64 4.11 -6.29 25.74
CA PHE A 64 4.31 -6.57 24.32
C PHE A 64 3.00 -7.00 23.65
N GLN A 65 2.26 -7.92 24.26
CA GLN A 65 1.04 -8.46 23.66
C GLN A 65 -0.10 -7.44 23.55
N SER A 66 -0.31 -6.61 24.58
CA SER A 66 -1.37 -5.60 24.59
C SER A 66 -1.10 -4.44 23.63
N LYS A 67 0.18 -4.10 23.42
CA LYS A 67 0.58 -2.98 22.58
C LYS A 67 1.01 -3.36 21.17
N PHE A 68 1.03 -4.65 20.83
CA PHE A 68 1.67 -5.15 19.61
C PHE A 68 1.23 -4.38 18.36
N HIS A 69 -0.09 -4.28 18.14
CA HIS A 69 -0.72 -3.62 16.99
C HIS A 69 -0.81 -2.08 17.09
N GLU A 70 -0.30 -1.45 18.15
CA GLU A 70 -0.20 0.02 18.26
C GLU A 70 0.98 0.60 17.44
N TYR A 71 1.92 -0.25 17.04
CA TYR A 71 3.18 0.11 16.39
C TYR A 71 3.30 -0.54 15.00
N ASN A 72 4.11 0.06 14.13
CA ASN A 72 4.41 -0.50 12.80
C ASN A 72 5.61 -1.46 12.86
N HIS A 73 6.60 -1.15 13.70
CA HIS A 73 7.83 -1.93 13.84
C HIS A 73 8.22 -2.11 15.31
N TRP A 74 8.65 -3.31 15.65
CA TRP A 74 9.21 -3.68 16.95
C TRP A 74 10.69 -4.06 16.80
N THR A 75 11.57 -3.37 17.52
CA THR A 75 12.98 -3.74 17.70
C THR A 75 13.15 -4.36 19.08
N MET A 76 13.41 -5.66 19.14
CA MET A 76 13.54 -6.43 20.38
C MET A 76 15.02 -6.71 20.65
N ILE A 77 15.62 -5.95 21.57
CA ILE A 77 17.02 -6.09 21.97
C ILE A 77 17.09 -7.10 23.13
N MET A 78 17.08 -8.38 22.76
CA MET A 78 17.01 -9.54 23.65
C MET A 78 17.20 -10.84 22.86
N SER A 79 17.23 -11.98 23.55
CA SER A 79 17.27 -13.28 22.88
C SER A 79 16.01 -13.54 22.03
N LEU A 80 16.20 -13.99 20.79
CA LEU A 80 15.13 -14.41 19.87
C LEU A 80 14.16 -15.42 20.49
N GLY A 81 14.66 -16.33 21.34
CA GLY A 81 13.82 -17.31 22.02
C GLY A 81 12.82 -16.71 23.01
N ILE A 82 13.09 -15.51 23.56
CA ILE A 82 12.13 -14.80 24.41
C ILE A 82 10.98 -14.27 23.55
N VAL A 83 11.31 -13.61 22.44
CA VAL A 83 10.35 -13.05 21.49
C VAL A 83 9.42 -14.13 20.95
N PHE A 84 9.97 -15.26 20.53
CA PHE A 84 9.18 -16.38 20.00
C PHE A 84 8.18 -16.97 21.01
N ARG A 85 8.45 -16.89 22.32
CA ARG A 85 7.52 -17.35 23.37
C ARG A 85 6.43 -16.32 23.70
N MET A 86 6.60 -15.06 23.31
CA MET A 86 5.64 -13.97 23.56
C MET A 86 4.71 -13.72 22.37
N ALA A 87 5.21 -13.90 21.14
CA ALA A 87 4.50 -13.61 19.89
C ALA A 87 3.27 -14.47 19.53
N PRO A 88 3.16 -15.77 19.89
CA PRO A 88 2.15 -16.66 19.27
C PRO A 88 0.69 -16.24 19.43
N THR A 89 0.34 -15.44 20.45
CA THR A 89 -1.06 -15.02 20.69
C THR A 89 -1.42 -13.69 20.04
N VAL A 90 -0.46 -13.01 19.40
CA VAL A 90 -0.67 -11.68 18.82
C VAL A 90 -0.37 -11.61 17.32
N LEU A 91 0.36 -12.58 16.80
CA LEU A 91 0.53 -12.77 15.37
C LEU A 91 -0.78 -13.26 14.75
N ILE A 92 -1.27 -12.53 13.76
CA ILE A 92 -2.53 -12.81 13.06
C ILE A 92 -2.20 -13.15 11.60
N ASP A 93 -1.59 -12.21 10.88
CA ASP A 93 -1.26 -12.37 9.46
C ASP A 93 -0.15 -11.39 9.00
N LYS A 94 0.67 -11.82 8.04
CA LYS A 94 1.83 -11.07 7.52
C LYS A 94 1.49 -9.71 6.87
N PHE A 95 0.24 -9.48 6.49
CA PHE A 95 -0.23 -8.24 5.87
C PHE A 95 -0.70 -7.20 6.90
N SER A 96 -1.10 -7.63 8.09
CA SER A 96 -1.56 -6.75 9.18
C SER A 96 -0.54 -6.62 10.32
N ASP A 97 0.26 -7.66 10.56
CA ASP A 97 1.13 -7.72 11.72
C ASP A 97 2.30 -6.73 11.61
N PRO A 98 2.62 -6.00 12.69
CA PRO A 98 3.87 -5.24 12.82
C PRO A 98 5.09 -6.11 12.52
N SER A 99 6.15 -5.51 11.95
CA SER A 99 7.40 -6.26 11.77
C SER A 99 8.15 -6.39 13.08
N ILE A 100 8.81 -7.52 13.30
CA ILE A 100 9.70 -7.73 14.44
C ILE A 100 11.14 -7.90 13.94
N THR A 101 12.03 -7.05 14.45
CA THR A 101 13.49 -7.18 14.33
C THR A 101 14.07 -7.54 15.68
N VAL A 102 14.90 -8.57 15.75
CA VAL A 102 15.57 -8.99 16.98
C VAL A 102 17.06 -8.66 16.91
N ILE A 103 17.58 -8.02 17.96
CA ILE A 103 18.99 -7.64 18.07
C ILE A 103 19.58 -8.36 19.29
N ASP A 104 20.73 -8.99 19.11
CA ASP A 104 21.45 -9.61 20.22
C ASP A 104 22.04 -8.54 21.15
N ASP A 105 22.28 -8.90 22.40
CA ASP A 105 22.72 -7.93 23.40
C ASP A 105 24.06 -7.27 23.08
N ALA A 106 24.90 -7.89 22.23
CA ALA A 106 26.17 -7.34 21.77
C ALA A 106 26.06 -6.46 20.52
N GLY A 107 24.89 -6.37 19.89
CA GLY A 107 24.68 -5.58 18.67
C GLY A 107 25.40 -6.15 17.45
N GLN A 108 25.68 -7.45 17.41
CA GLN A 108 26.36 -8.10 16.30
C GLN A 108 25.41 -8.43 15.15
N PHE A 109 24.17 -8.82 15.47
CA PHE A 109 23.20 -9.27 14.50
C PHE A 109 21.85 -8.59 14.69
N ALA A 110 21.24 -8.16 13.59
CA ALA A 110 19.86 -7.73 13.54
C ALA A 110 19.06 -8.68 12.66
N VAL A 111 18.19 -9.48 13.26
CA VAL A 111 17.46 -10.58 12.61
C VAL A 111 16.03 -10.15 12.29
N ALA A 112 15.63 -10.22 11.03
CA ALA A 112 14.24 -10.02 10.62
C ALA A 112 13.41 -11.28 10.97
N VAL A 113 12.39 -11.15 11.81
CA VAL A 113 11.62 -12.30 12.33
C VAL A 113 10.26 -12.45 11.66
N CYS A 114 9.50 -11.37 11.48
CA CYS A 114 8.19 -11.43 10.83
C CYS A 114 7.88 -10.14 10.05
N SER A 115 6.88 -10.25 9.16
CA SER A 115 6.39 -9.17 8.28
C SER A 115 7.50 -8.51 7.45
N GLY A 116 8.40 -9.32 6.88
CA GLY A 116 9.59 -8.88 6.15
C GLY A 116 9.31 -7.99 4.94
N HIS A 117 8.56 -8.46 3.95
CA HIS A 117 8.23 -7.69 2.75
C HIS A 117 7.13 -6.68 2.97
N TRP A 118 5.89 -7.16 3.15
CA TRP A 118 4.72 -6.31 3.20
C TRP A 118 4.76 -5.34 4.39
N GLY A 119 5.10 -5.86 5.58
CA GLY A 119 5.31 -5.03 6.77
C GLY A 119 6.59 -4.20 6.75
N GLY A 120 7.44 -4.32 5.73
CA GLY A 120 8.69 -3.57 5.62
C GLY A 120 9.78 -4.00 6.61
N GLY A 121 9.61 -5.15 7.29
CA GLY A 121 10.55 -5.65 8.29
C GLY A 121 11.97 -5.89 7.79
N ASN A 122 12.14 -6.28 6.53
CA ASN A 122 13.47 -6.52 5.95
C ASN A 122 14.25 -5.21 5.81
N GLU A 123 13.64 -4.21 5.17
CA GLU A 123 14.24 -2.88 4.99
C GLU A 123 14.45 -2.19 6.34
N PHE A 124 13.48 -2.30 7.25
CA PHE A 124 13.62 -1.78 8.61
C PHE A 124 14.79 -2.45 9.36
N THR A 125 14.95 -3.77 9.23
CA THR A 125 16.07 -4.50 9.83
C THR A 125 17.42 -4.03 9.27
N LYS A 126 17.55 -3.84 7.95
CA LYS A 126 18.77 -3.29 7.33
C LYS A 126 19.07 -1.88 7.83
N TYR A 127 18.04 -1.04 7.93
CA TYR A 127 18.16 0.32 8.42
C TYR A 127 18.67 0.36 9.88
N ILE A 128 18.04 -0.40 10.77
CA ILE A 128 18.47 -0.48 12.17
C ILE A 128 19.88 -1.08 12.28
N ALA A 129 20.17 -2.15 11.54
CA ALA A 129 21.49 -2.77 11.52
C ALA A 129 22.59 -1.76 11.12
N THR A 130 22.29 -0.87 10.16
CA THR A 130 23.22 0.18 9.71
C THR A 130 23.50 1.18 10.83
N ILE A 131 22.47 1.59 11.60
CA ILE A 131 22.61 2.55 12.70
C ILE A 131 23.52 2.02 13.81
N ILE A 132 23.36 0.75 14.18
CA ILE A 132 24.12 0.13 15.28
C ILE A 132 25.36 -0.64 14.81
N ASN A 133 25.67 -0.58 13.50
CA ASN A 133 26.77 -1.32 12.87
C ASN A 133 26.70 -2.85 13.10
N ALA A 134 25.49 -3.42 13.06
CA ALA A 134 25.22 -4.85 13.15
C ALA A 134 25.14 -5.49 11.75
N VAL A 135 25.27 -6.82 11.69
CA VAL A 135 25.03 -7.60 10.47
C VAL A 135 23.52 -7.89 10.35
N PRO A 136 22.84 -7.45 9.28
CA PRO A 136 21.43 -7.80 9.05
C PRO A 136 21.31 -9.26 8.61
N VAL A 137 20.40 -10.01 9.25
CA VAL A 137 20.08 -11.40 8.92
C VAL A 137 18.66 -11.47 8.35
N ILE A 138 18.56 -11.68 7.05
CA ILE A 138 17.30 -11.77 6.30
C ILE A 138 17.26 -13.14 5.62
N THR A 139 16.21 -13.92 5.88
CA THR A 139 16.10 -15.32 5.42
C THR A 139 14.95 -15.55 4.45
N THR A 140 14.20 -14.49 4.09
CA THR A 140 13.06 -14.64 3.20
C THR A 140 13.55 -15.06 1.81
N GLY A 141 12.92 -16.09 1.23
CA GLY A 141 13.43 -16.77 0.05
C GLY A 141 13.65 -15.84 -1.13
N THR A 142 12.73 -14.92 -1.41
CA THR A 142 12.91 -13.97 -2.51
C THR A 142 14.04 -12.96 -2.23
N ASP A 143 14.24 -12.42 -1.02
CA ASP A 143 15.41 -11.54 -0.75
C ASP A 143 16.74 -12.29 -0.83
N THR A 144 16.77 -13.52 -0.31
CA THR A 144 17.99 -14.34 -0.28
C THR A 144 18.50 -14.61 -1.70
N TRP A 145 17.57 -14.78 -2.64
CA TRP A 145 17.86 -14.97 -4.06
C TRP A 145 17.83 -13.68 -4.88
N MET A 146 17.63 -12.52 -4.23
CA MET A 146 17.38 -11.22 -4.89
C MET A 146 16.30 -11.29 -5.96
N LEU A 147 15.28 -12.11 -5.73
CA LEU A 147 14.10 -12.23 -6.57
C LEU A 147 13.04 -11.21 -6.11
N PRO A 148 12.32 -10.58 -7.05
CA PRO A 148 11.24 -9.67 -6.74
C PRO A 148 10.04 -10.45 -6.16
N ALA A 149 9.42 -9.90 -5.12
CA ALA A 149 8.21 -10.46 -4.53
C ALA A 149 6.98 -9.68 -4.97
N VAL A 150 5.91 -10.37 -5.38
CA VAL A 150 4.71 -9.70 -5.93
C VAL A 150 4.02 -8.80 -4.92
N ASP A 151 4.13 -9.13 -3.63
CA ASP A 151 3.59 -8.34 -2.54
C ASP A 151 4.32 -7.00 -2.36
N VAL A 152 5.62 -6.93 -2.67
CA VAL A 152 6.35 -5.65 -2.71
C VAL A 152 5.84 -4.80 -3.87
N ILE A 153 5.67 -5.39 -5.05
CA ILE A 153 5.10 -4.68 -6.22
C ILE A 153 3.73 -4.13 -5.85
N ALA A 154 2.82 -5.00 -5.38
CA ALA A 154 1.46 -4.64 -5.04
C ALA A 154 1.41 -3.51 -4.00
N LYS A 155 2.27 -3.55 -2.96
CA LYS A 155 2.38 -2.46 -1.97
C LYS A 155 2.81 -1.15 -2.62
N ASN A 156 3.85 -1.20 -3.45
CA ASN A 156 4.45 -0.04 -4.11
C ASN A 156 3.49 0.68 -5.07
N ILE A 157 2.60 -0.07 -5.72
CA ILE A 157 1.56 0.47 -6.63
C ILE A 157 0.19 0.64 -5.93
N ASN A 158 0.16 0.64 -4.60
CA ASN A 158 -1.06 0.78 -3.78
C ASN A 158 -2.20 -0.18 -4.19
N THR A 159 -1.89 -1.44 -4.41
CA THR A 159 -2.84 -2.48 -4.81
C THR A 159 -3.21 -3.39 -3.64
N ARG A 160 -4.46 -3.85 -3.61
CA ARG A 160 -4.86 -5.00 -2.78
C ARG A 160 -4.52 -6.30 -3.48
N ILE A 161 -3.91 -7.22 -2.74
CA ILE A 161 -3.54 -8.54 -3.24
C ILE A 161 -3.98 -9.61 -2.24
N SER A 162 -4.58 -10.69 -2.74
CA SER A 162 -5.01 -11.79 -1.88
C SER A 162 -3.81 -12.66 -1.50
N ARG A 163 -3.91 -13.36 -0.36
CA ARG A 163 -2.88 -14.30 0.10
C ARG A 163 -2.60 -15.40 -0.94
N ASP A 164 -3.66 -15.93 -1.56
CA ASP A 164 -3.55 -17.00 -2.55
C ASP A 164 -2.81 -16.52 -3.80
N THR A 165 -3.09 -15.30 -4.25
CA THR A 165 -2.37 -14.65 -5.35
C THR A 165 -0.87 -14.49 -5.05
N VAL A 166 -0.53 -14.02 -3.83
CA VAL A 166 0.87 -13.87 -3.43
C VAL A 166 1.59 -15.21 -3.41
N LEU A 167 0.98 -16.24 -2.83
CA LEU A 167 1.56 -17.57 -2.73
C LEU A 167 1.80 -18.17 -4.11
N ALA A 168 0.83 -18.07 -5.02
CA ALA A 168 0.95 -18.62 -6.36
C ALA A 168 2.08 -17.95 -7.17
N ILE A 169 2.12 -16.62 -7.18
CA ILE A 169 3.11 -15.86 -7.98
C ILE A 169 4.51 -16.00 -7.36
N ASN A 170 4.66 -15.79 -6.05
CA ASN A 170 5.98 -15.91 -5.42
C ASN A 170 6.52 -17.35 -5.50
N SER A 171 5.67 -18.37 -5.42
CA SER A 171 6.08 -19.76 -5.65
C SER A 171 6.63 -19.95 -7.08
N ALA A 172 5.95 -19.44 -8.10
CA ALA A 172 6.43 -19.51 -9.48
C ALA A 172 7.78 -18.80 -9.68
N ILE A 173 7.95 -17.62 -9.06
CA ILE A 173 9.21 -16.87 -9.10
C ILE A 173 10.35 -17.66 -8.45
N ILE A 174 10.12 -18.26 -7.27
CA ILE A 174 11.12 -19.10 -6.57
C ILE A 174 11.53 -20.30 -7.42
N HIS A 175 10.58 -20.92 -8.13
CA HIS A 175 10.84 -22.05 -9.02
C HIS A 175 11.35 -21.64 -10.41
N ARG A 176 11.65 -20.35 -10.63
CA ARG A 176 12.14 -19.81 -11.92
C ARG A 176 11.19 -20.07 -13.10
N MET A 177 9.89 -20.14 -12.83
CA MET A 177 8.88 -20.22 -13.87
C MET A 177 8.72 -18.85 -14.54
N PRO A 178 8.43 -18.79 -15.85
CA PRO A 178 8.16 -17.52 -16.51
C PRO A 178 6.95 -16.81 -15.90
N VAL A 179 7.15 -15.56 -15.47
CA VAL A 179 6.09 -14.67 -14.98
C VAL A 179 6.02 -13.43 -15.87
N TYR A 180 4.85 -13.21 -16.47
CA TYR A 180 4.59 -12.09 -17.35
C TYR A 180 3.73 -11.04 -16.64
N PHE A 181 4.26 -9.84 -16.49
CA PHE A 181 3.51 -8.68 -16.01
C PHE A 181 2.97 -7.88 -17.19
N TRP A 182 1.68 -7.57 -17.13
CA TRP A 182 0.93 -6.80 -18.11
C TRP A 182 0.38 -5.56 -17.42
N SER A 183 0.46 -4.38 -18.04
CA SER A 183 0.04 -3.14 -17.37
C SER A 183 -0.58 -2.14 -18.32
N ASP A 184 -1.57 -1.38 -17.83
CA ASP A 184 -2.14 -0.22 -18.52
C ASP A 184 -1.17 0.98 -18.54
N TRP A 185 -0.19 1.01 -17.63
CA TRP A 185 0.81 2.08 -17.49
C TRP A 185 2.18 1.70 -18.05
N GLU A 186 3.04 2.72 -18.25
CA GLU A 186 4.40 2.53 -18.73
C GLU A 186 5.20 1.61 -17.81
N ALA A 187 5.98 0.69 -18.41
CA ALA A 187 6.73 -0.29 -17.64
C ALA A 187 7.75 0.38 -16.73
N ASP A 188 8.31 1.53 -17.09
CA ASP A 188 9.31 2.25 -16.28
C ASP A 188 8.80 2.60 -14.88
N VAL A 189 7.50 2.90 -14.72
CA VAL A 189 6.91 3.16 -13.40
C VAL A 189 6.85 1.89 -12.54
N LEU A 190 6.57 0.76 -13.18
CA LEU A 190 6.63 -0.56 -12.53
C LEU A 190 8.08 -1.01 -12.30
N LEU A 191 8.97 -0.65 -13.23
CA LEU A 191 10.39 -0.96 -13.23
C LEU A 191 11.08 -0.17 -12.14
N ASP A 192 10.73 1.08 -11.89
CA ASP A 192 11.24 1.86 -10.75
C ASP A 192 10.79 1.24 -9.42
N ALA A 193 9.57 0.67 -9.36
CA ALA A 193 9.14 -0.18 -8.24
C ALA A 193 9.90 -1.51 -8.16
N TYR A 194 10.60 -1.89 -9.24
CA TYR A 194 11.35 -3.13 -9.44
C TYR A 194 12.88 -2.97 -9.34
N CYS A 195 13.41 -1.76 -9.55
CA CYS A 195 14.79 -1.48 -10.00
C CYS A 195 15.86 -1.57 -8.89
N GLN A 196 15.66 -2.45 -7.91
CA GLN A 196 16.81 -3.12 -7.27
C GLN A 196 17.17 -4.45 -7.97
N PHE A 197 16.35 -4.94 -8.91
CA PHE A 197 16.50 -6.27 -9.51
C PHE A 197 16.68 -6.20 -11.04
N ASN A 198 17.84 -5.70 -11.47
CA ASN A 198 18.27 -5.85 -12.86
C ASN A 198 18.82 -7.26 -13.11
N GLN A 199 18.33 -7.93 -14.17
CA GLN A 199 18.81 -9.20 -14.76
C GLN A 199 18.24 -10.51 -14.21
N HIS A 200 16.93 -10.75 -14.32
CA HIS A 200 16.36 -12.10 -14.18
C HIS A 200 15.77 -12.58 -15.51
N GLU A 201 16.33 -13.65 -16.07
CA GLU A 201 15.96 -14.20 -17.40
C GLU A 201 14.50 -14.69 -17.50
N HIS A 202 13.83 -14.90 -16.38
CA HIS A 202 12.50 -15.55 -16.30
C HIS A 202 11.36 -14.59 -15.93
N ILE A 203 11.64 -13.30 -15.80
CA ILE A 203 10.63 -12.29 -15.45
C ILE A 203 10.51 -11.30 -16.59
N HIS A 204 9.30 -11.14 -17.11
CA HIS A 204 9.05 -10.36 -18.31
C HIS A 204 7.99 -9.28 -18.06
N PHE A 205 8.34 -8.03 -18.36
CA PHE A 205 7.43 -6.88 -18.28
C PHE A 205 6.93 -6.49 -19.66
N THR A 206 5.61 -6.29 -19.76
CA THR A 206 4.93 -5.97 -21.00
C THR A 206 3.88 -4.88 -20.77
N LYS A 207 3.89 -3.83 -21.61
CA LYS A 207 2.84 -2.80 -21.59
C LYS A 207 1.69 -3.23 -22.51
N ILE A 208 0.46 -3.10 -22.02
CA ILE A 208 -0.76 -3.22 -22.84
C ILE A 208 -1.12 -1.83 -23.35
N ILE A 209 -1.23 -1.67 -24.67
CA ILE A 209 -1.76 -0.43 -25.28
C ILE A 209 -3.15 -0.72 -25.83
N TYR A 210 -4.19 -0.14 -25.23
CA TYR A 210 -5.55 -0.23 -25.76
C TYR A 210 -5.75 0.80 -26.87
N HIS A 211 -6.23 0.34 -28.03
CA HIS A 211 -6.63 1.22 -29.13
C HIS A 211 -8.16 1.32 -29.15
N GLN A 212 -8.69 2.55 -29.28
CA GLN A 212 -10.13 2.82 -29.19
C GLN A 212 -10.99 2.10 -30.26
N ASN A 213 -10.37 1.51 -31.29
CA ASN A 213 -11.07 0.79 -32.37
C ASN A 213 -10.24 -0.40 -32.97
N HIS A 214 -9.20 -0.88 -32.28
CA HIS A 214 -8.31 -1.96 -32.78
C HIS A 214 -7.86 -2.89 -31.65
N HIS A 215 -7.37 -4.09 -32.02
CA HIS A 215 -6.71 -5.01 -31.08
C HIS A 215 -5.62 -4.28 -30.26
N PRO A 216 -5.48 -4.55 -28.95
CA PRO A 216 -4.48 -3.94 -28.11
C PRO A 216 -3.09 -4.35 -28.61
N THR A 217 -2.22 -3.38 -28.80
CA THR A 217 -0.87 -3.63 -29.34
C THR A 217 0.07 -3.88 -28.17
N VAL A 218 0.77 -5.01 -28.20
CA VAL A 218 1.75 -5.40 -27.19
C VAL A 218 3.10 -4.79 -27.54
N THR A 219 3.59 -3.85 -26.71
CA THR A 219 4.98 -3.38 -26.82
C THR A 219 5.84 -4.19 -25.84
N LYS A 220 6.55 -5.20 -26.36
CA LYS A 220 7.51 -6.03 -25.59
C LYS A 220 8.65 -5.13 -25.10
N LEU A 221 8.88 -5.07 -23.80
CA LEU A 221 9.98 -4.28 -23.21
C LEU A 221 11.17 -5.11 -22.70
N VAL A 222 11.24 -6.42 -22.99
CA VAL A 222 12.42 -7.23 -22.66
C VAL A 222 12.79 -8.20 -23.79
N LYS A 223 14.09 -8.30 -24.09
CA LYS A 223 14.70 -9.25 -25.03
C LYS A 223 14.33 -10.68 -24.65
N ASP A 224 13.55 -11.31 -25.51
CA ASP A 224 13.30 -12.75 -25.48
C ASP A 224 14.50 -13.43 -26.14
N SER A 225 15.43 -13.99 -25.35
CA SER A 225 16.55 -14.79 -25.86
C SER A 225 16.41 -16.28 -25.59
N SER A 226 15.29 -16.74 -25.03
CA SER A 226 15.10 -18.16 -24.74
C SER A 226 14.22 -18.83 -25.78
N ASN A 227 14.86 -19.40 -26.81
CA ASN A 227 14.34 -20.57 -27.51
C ASN A 227 14.10 -21.67 -26.46
N GLY A 228 12.83 -21.93 -26.13
CA GLY A 228 12.39 -23.13 -25.40
C GLY A 228 13.01 -23.31 -24.02
N VAL A 229 12.50 -22.60 -23.01
CA VAL A 229 12.77 -22.96 -21.61
C VAL A 229 11.98 -24.22 -21.27
N ASN A 230 12.68 -25.33 -21.04
CA ASN A 230 12.11 -26.61 -20.66
C ASN A 230 11.57 -26.54 -19.23
N CYS A 231 10.28 -26.23 -19.10
CA CYS A 231 9.56 -26.12 -17.83
C CYS A 231 9.27 -27.55 -17.30
N GLY A 232 10.23 -28.17 -16.62
CA GLY A 232 10.02 -29.48 -16.00
C GLY A 232 8.85 -29.47 -15.00
N LYS A 233 7.97 -30.48 -15.04
CA LYS A 233 6.85 -30.85 -14.13
C LYS A 233 5.90 -29.76 -13.55
N TYR A 234 6.16 -28.47 -13.72
CA TYR A 234 5.32 -27.35 -13.30
C TYR A 234 4.73 -26.61 -14.51
N ARG A 235 3.51 -26.12 -14.27
CA ARG A 235 2.45 -25.74 -15.21
C ARG A 235 2.79 -24.53 -16.08
N GLU A 236 1.92 -24.22 -17.04
CA GLU A 236 1.93 -23.03 -17.90
C GLU A 236 2.40 -21.74 -17.19
N PRO A 237 3.02 -20.79 -17.91
CA PRO A 237 3.50 -19.52 -17.35
C PRO A 237 2.41 -18.75 -16.58
N ILE A 238 2.82 -17.95 -15.60
CA ILE A 238 1.88 -17.11 -14.83
C ILE A 238 1.79 -15.73 -15.46
N HIS A 239 0.56 -15.23 -15.59
CA HIS A 239 0.28 -13.90 -16.11
C HIS A 239 -0.26 -13.01 -14.98
N VAL A 240 0.33 -11.83 -14.79
CA VAL A 240 -0.09 -10.85 -13.80
C VAL A 240 -0.53 -9.59 -14.54
N ILE A 241 -1.81 -9.23 -14.44
CA ILE A 241 -2.38 -8.07 -15.13
C ILE A 241 -2.57 -6.95 -14.09
N ILE A 242 -1.97 -5.79 -14.34
CA ILE A 242 -2.02 -4.60 -13.48
C ILE A 242 -2.93 -3.58 -14.18
N THR A 243 -4.13 -3.40 -13.64
CA THR A 243 -5.15 -2.57 -14.26
C THR A 243 -6.15 -2.07 -13.22
N ASN A 244 -6.55 -0.81 -13.33
CA ASN A 244 -7.67 -0.25 -12.58
C ASN A 244 -8.99 -0.33 -13.36
N SER A 245 -8.95 -0.87 -14.59
CA SER A 245 -10.13 -0.98 -15.42
C SER A 245 -11.11 -2.02 -14.88
N ASN A 246 -12.37 -1.95 -15.31
CA ASN A 246 -13.36 -2.93 -14.89
C ASN A 246 -13.03 -4.31 -15.48
N HIS A 247 -12.70 -5.27 -14.62
CA HIS A 247 -12.29 -6.63 -14.99
C HIS A 247 -13.32 -7.34 -15.87
N ASN A 248 -14.61 -7.10 -15.64
CA ASN A 248 -15.67 -7.70 -16.45
C ASN A 248 -15.68 -7.18 -17.90
N LEU A 249 -15.21 -5.95 -18.13
CA LEU A 249 -15.08 -5.36 -19.47
C LEU A 249 -13.76 -5.77 -20.13
N LEU A 250 -12.68 -5.91 -19.36
CA LEU A 250 -11.40 -6.48 -19.84
C LEU A 250 -11.54 -7.94 -20.26
N LEU A 251 -12.29 -8.74 -19.48
CA LEU A 251 -12.59 -10.14 -19.79
C LEU A 251 -13.63 -10.30 -20.90
N ASN A 252 -14.30 -9.24 -21.34
CA ASN A 252 -15.21 -9.25 -22.48
C ASN A 252 -14.63 -8.57 -23.73
N SER A 253 -13.38 -8.09 -23.66
CA SER A 253 -12.66 -7.47 -24.76
C SER A 253 -11.34 -8.20 -25.03
N ASN A 254 -10.63 -7.74 -26.06
CA ASN A 254 -9.43 -8.30 -26.69
C ASN A 254 -8.33 -8.89 -25.79
N ILE A 255 -8.33 -8.69 -24.46
CA ILE A 255 -7.46 -9.44 -23.53
C ILE A 255 -7.89 -10.90 -23.45
N LYS A 256 -9.18 -11.23 -23.46
CA LYS A 256 -9.61 -12.63 -23.59
C LYS A 256 -9.12 -13.21 -24.91
N GLU A 257 -9.22 -12.49 -26.02
CA GLU A 257 -8.64 -12.93 -27.30
C GLU A 257 -7.11 -13.06 -27.20
N LEU A 258 -6.39 -12.11 -26.60
CA LEU A 258 -4.93 -12.20 -26.42
C LEU A 258 -4.54 -13.40 -25.52
N LEU A 259 -5.35 -13.73 -24.52
CA LEU A 259 -5.17 -14.86 -23.63
C LEU A 259 -5.56 -16.19 -24.31
N ILE A 260 -6.62 -16.20 -25.12
CA ILE A 260 -7.13 -17.35 -25.89
C ILE A 260 -6.21 -17.67 -27.08
N ASP A 261 -5.78 -16.67 -27.84
CA ASP A 261 -4.87 -16.77 -29.00
C ASP A 261 -3.47 -17.27 -28.59
N LYS A 262 -3.12 -17.09 -27.31
CA LYS A 262 -1.92 -17.63 -26.66
C LYS A 262 -2.13 -19.00 -25.97
N ASN A 263 -3.31 -19.61 -26.05
CA ASN A 263 -3.66 -20.88 -25.37
C ASN A 263 -3.45 -20.83 -23.84
N LEU A 264 -3.70 -19.69 -23.20
CA LEU A 264 -3.48 -19.53 -21.75
C LEU A 264 -4.69 -20.06 -20.98
N ASN A 265 -4.62 -21.31 -20.55
CA ASN A 265 -5.58 -21.88 -19.63
C ASN A 265 -5.38 -21.23 -18.25
N SER A 266 -6.33 -20.39 -17.84
CA SER A 266 -6.70 -20.08 -16.44
C SER A 266 -5.64 -19.59 -15.43
N ASN A 267 -4.37 -19.37 -15.80
CA ASN A 267 -3.31 -18.93 -14.88
C ASN A 267 -3.00 -17.41 -14.98
N TYR A 268 -4.02 -16.56 -14.79
CA TYR A 268 -3.79 -15.13 -14.63
C TYR A 268 -4.28 -14.59 -13.28
N TYR A 269 -3.57 -13.59 -12.78
CA TYR A 269 -3.90 -12.84 -11.57
C TYR A 269 -4.04 -11.37 -11.89
N ILE A 270 -5.04 -10.71 -11.30
CA ILE A 270 -5.25 -9.28 -11.51
C ILE A 270 -4.84 -8.51 -10.25
N LEU A 271 -4.02 -7.49 -10.45
CA LEU A 271 -3.62 -6.50 -9.48
C LEU A 271 -4.35 -5.20 -9.82
N THR A 272 -5.16 -4.69 -8.89
CA THR A 272 -5.96 -3.47 -9.07
C THR A 272 -5.40 -2.32 -8.23
N PRO A 273 -4.67 -1.38 -8.85
CA PRO A 273 -4.18 -0.18 -8.18
C PRO A 273 -5.32 0.65 -7.61
N ARG A 274 -5.16 1.15 -6.38
CA ARG A 274 -6.09 2.10 -5.77
C ARG A 274 -5.65 3.52 -6.07
N ASN A 275 -5.99 3.99 -7.27
CA ASN A 275 -5.60 5.31 -7.79
C ASN A 275 -6.79 6.19 -8.22
N ILE A 276 -8.03 5.76 -7.97
CA ILE A 276 -9.22 6.53 -8.34
C ILE A 276 -9.76 7.30 -7.12
N ILE A 277 -10.01 8.60 -7.33
CA ILE A 277 -10.65 9.48 -6.36
C ILE A 277 -12.02 9.88 -6.88
N LEU A 278 -13.06 9.61 -6.08
CA LEU A 278 -14.44 9.98 -6.37
C LEU A 278 -14.77 11.31 -5.72
N GLY A 279 -15.03 12.34 -6.50
CA GLY A 279 -15.62 13.58 -6.02
C GLY A 279 -17.13 13.46 -5.95
N ILE A 280 -17.74 13.62 -4.78
CA ILE A 280 -19.19 13.47 -4.60
C ILE A 280 -19.84 14.74 -4.05
N GLY A 281 -20.97 15.12 -4.65
CA GLY A 281 -21.91 16.09 -4.12
C GLY A 281 -23.33 15.52 -4.14
N CYS A 282 -24.05 15.63 -3.03
CA CYS A 282 -25.44 15.15 -2.90
C CYS A 282 -26.22 16.01 -1.91
N LYS A 283 -27.55 15.86 -1.87
CA LYS A 283 -28.38 16.46 -0.81
C LYS A 283 -28.08 15.80 0.55
N ARG A 284 -28.39 16.46 1.66
CA ARG A 284 -28.28 15.87 3.01
C ARG A 284 -29.17 14.62 3.11
N ASN A 285 -28.69 13.60 3.83
CA ASN A 285 -29.41 12.35 4.09
C ASN A 285 -29.80 11.60 2.80
N THR A 286 -28.96 11.67 1.77
CA THR A 286 -29.20 10.90 0.55
C THR A 286 -28.99 9.41 0.88
N PRO A 287 -29.93 8.52 0.54
CA PRO A 287 -29.83 7.09 0.88
C PRO A 287 -28.53 6.45 0.38
N ALA A 288 -27.91 5.61 1.21
CA ALA A 288 -26.61 5.00 0.93
C ALA A 288 -26.62 4.09 -0.30
N ASP A 289 -27.71 3.33 -0.49
CA ASP A 289 -27.96 2.47 -1.65
C ASP A 289 -28.05 3.29 -2.96
N MET A 290 -28.68 4.47 -2.90
CA MET A 290 -28.73 5.39 -4.03
C MET A 290 -27.34 5.94 -4.37
N ILE A 291 -26.56 6.36 -3.36
CA ILE A 291 -25.18 6.83 -3.56
C ILE A 291 -24.32 5.72 -4.15
N GLU A 292 -24.41 4.51 -3.59
CA GLU A 292 -23.70 3.32 -4.08
C GLU A 292 -24.00 3.07 -5.55
N GLN A 293 -25.28 3.01 -5.93
CA GLN A 293 -25.65 2.75 -7.32
C GLN A 293 -25.12 3.84 -8.26
N CYS A 294 -25.18 5.11 -7.85
CA CYS A 294 -24.63 6.20 -8.65
C CYS A 294 -23.11 6.09 -8.83
N ILE A 295 -22.39 5.66 -7.79
CA ILE A 295 -20.94 5.41 -7.86
C ILE A 295 -20.65 4.25 -8.81
N LEU A 296 -21.38 3.14 -8.71
CA LEU A 296 -21.20 1.98 -9.60
C LEU A 296 -21.47 2.34 -11.06
N ASP A 297 -22.53 3.12 -11.31
CA ASP A 297 -22.86 3.63 -12.65
C ASP A 297 -21.75 4.54 -13.20
N ALA A 298 -21.19 5.42 -12.36
CA ALA A 298 -20.07 6.30 -12.73
C ALA A 298 -18.77 5.53 -13.01
N CYS A 299 -18.43 4.54 -12.16
CA CYS A 299 -17.29 3.66 -12.36
C CYS A 299 -17.43 2.86 -13.67
N HIS A 300 -18.62 2.33 -13.93
CA HIS A 300 -18.92 1.62 -15.18
C HIS A 300 -18.75 2.54 -16.40
N GLN A 301 -19.29 3.77 -16.35
CA GLN A 301 -19.14 4.74 -17.44
C GLN A 301 -17.69 5.13 -17.70
N ALA A 302 -16.87 5.22 -16.65
CA ALA A 302 -15.44 5.52 -16.77
C ALA A 302 -14.57 4.27 -17.04
N ASN A 303 -15.16 3.08 -17.18
CA ASN A 303 -14.48 1.80 -17.33
C ASN A 303 -13.46 1.50 -16.21
N VAL A 304 -13.73 1.91 -14.97
CA VAL A 304 -12.87 1.61 -13.81
C VAL A 304 -13.55 0.63 -12.85
N SER A 305 -12.76 -0.19 -12.16
CA SER A 305 -13.24 -1.04 -11.08
C SER A 305 -13.51 -0.22 -9.82
N ILE A 306 -14.59 -0.52 -9.08
CA ILE A 306 -14.84 0.08 -7.77
C ILE A 306 -13.71 -0.22 -6.77
N ASP A 307 -13.01 -1.34 -6.93
CA ASP A 307 -11.87 -1.71 -6.09
C ASP A 307 -10.66 -0.78 -6.27
N SER A 308 -10.58 -0.09 -7.41
CA SER A 308 -9.56 0.93 -7.69
C SER A 308 -9.79 2.27 -6.97
N VAL A 309 -10.96 2.44 -6.34
CA VAL A 309 -11.26 3.66 -5.60
C VAL A 309 -10.47 3.69 -4.30
N ARG A 310 -9.54 4.64 -4.18
CA ARG A 310 -8.76 4.92 -2.98
C ARG A 310 -9.55 5.74 -1.97
N ALA A 311 -10.25 6.77 -2.46
CA ALA A 311 -10.99 7.69 -1.61
C ALA A 311 -12.23 8.27 -2.28
N ILE A 312 -13.21 8.59 -1.45
CA ILE A 312 -14.34 9.46 -1.77
C ILE A 312 -14.06 10.83 -1.13
N ALA A 313 -14.10 11.87 -1.94
CA ALA A 313 -13.85 13.25 -1.57
C ALA A 313 -15.16 14.06 -1.61
N SER A 314 -15.40 14.86 -0.58
CA SER A 314 -16.47 15.86 -0.58
C SER A 314 -16.04 17.11 0.19
N ILE A 315 -16.94 18.08 0.33
CA ILE A 315 -16.70 19.25 1.18
C ILE A 315 -16.90 18.90 2.67
N ASP A 316 -16.21 19.59 3.57
CA ASP A 316 -16.31 19.47 5.04
C ASP A 316 -17.74 19.57 5.60
N LEU A 317 -18.61 20.35 4.96
CA LEU A 317 -20.05 20.37 5.25
C LEU A 317 -20.71 19.00 5.11
N LYS A 318 -20.05 18.00 4.52
CA LYS A 318 -20.53 16.61 4.40
C LYS A 318 -19.76 15.61 5.25
N GLN A 319 -18.91 16.04 6.17
CA GLN A 319 -18.13 15.14 7.03
C GLN A 319 -19.00 14.12 7.81
N ASP A 320 -20.24 14.51 8.12
CA ASP A 320 -21.25 13.73 8.85
C ASP A 320 -22.29 13.04 7.94
N GLU A 321 -22.05 12.97 6.63
CA GLU A 321 -22.96 12.31 5.69
C GLU A 321 -22.85 10.77 5.77
N LEU A 322 -23.73 10.17 6.57
CA LEU A 322 -23.78 8.71 6.83
C LEU A 322 -23.84 7.88 5.54
N GLY A 323 -24.56 8.36 4.53
CA GLY A 323 -24.68 7.64 3.26
C GLY A 323 -23.35 7.49 2.52
N ILE A 324 -22.48 8.51 2.57
CA ILE A 324 -21.15 8.44 1.94
C ILE A 324 -20.21 7.59 2.79
N GLN A 325 -20.25 7.76 4.11
CA GLN A 325 -19.43 6.99 5.06
C GLN A 325 -19.68 5.49 4.92
N TYR A 326 -20.95 5.08 4.82
CA TYR A 326 -21.34 3.68 4.63
C TYR A 326 -20.74 3.08 3.35
N VAL A 327 -20.84 3.79 2.22
CA VAL A 327 -20.26 3.30 0.96
C VAL A 327 -18.73 3.26 1.03
N ALA A 328 -18.12 4.26 1.66
CA ALA A 328 -16.67 4.29 1.86
C ALA A 328 -16.18 3.08 2.68
N GLU A 329 -16.88 2.76 3.77
CA GLU A 329 -16.59 1.59 4.61
C GLU A 329 -16.80 0.27 3.84
N LYS A 330 -17.92 0.14 3.12
CA LYS A 330 -18.27 -1.06 2.33
C LYS A 330 -17.18 -1.45 1.32
N TYR A 331 -16.61 -0.48 0.61
CA TYR A 331 -15.51 -0.71 -0.35
C TYR A 331 -14.12 -0.50 0.28
N ASN A 332 -14.08 -0.22 1.58
CA ASN A 332 -12.88 0.05 2.36
C ASN A 332 -12.01 1.13 1.69
N CYS A 333 -12.61 2.22 1.22
CA CYS A 333 -11.94 3.42 0.74
C CYS A 333 -12.08 4.56 1.76
N SER A 334 -11.18 5.53 1.73
CA SER A 334 -11.21 6.63 2.69
C SER A 334 -12.31 7.63 2.34
N PHE A 335 -13.10 8.08 3.32
CA PHE A 335 -13.91 9.28 3.14
C PHE A 335 -13.13 10.51 3.61
N LEU A 336 -12.80 11.39 2.68
CA LEU A 336 -12.00 12.58 2.93
C LEU A 336 -12.82 13.82 2.62
N THR A 337 -12.68 14.83 3.47
CA THR A 337 -13.34 16.12 3.26
C THR A 337 -12.33 17.22 3.04
N VAL A 338 -12.65 18.14 2.14
CA VAL A 338 -11.89 19.36 1.91
C VAL A 338 -12.66 20.56 2.42
N THR A 339 -11.95 21.52 3.00
CA THR A 339 -12.55 22.76 3.49
C THR A 339 -12.99 23.65 2.33
N LYS A 340 -13.94 24.54 2.61
CA LYS A 340 -14.33 25.59 1.68
C LYS A 340 -13.13 26.42 1.22
N GLU A 341 -12.24 26.78 2.14
CA GLU A 341 -11.06 27.59 1.89
C GLU A 341 -10.10 26.89 0.93
N GLN A 342 -9.87 25.58 1.11
CA GLN A 342 -9.06 24.79 0.18
C GLN A 342 -9.65 24.79 -1.23
N ILE A 343 -10.97 24.67 -1.38
CA ILE A 343 -11.64 24.76 -2.69
C ILE A 343 -11.45 26.15 -3.30
N LEU A 344 -11.63 27.23 -2.54
CA LEU A 344 -11.46 28.60 -3.03
C LEU A 344 -10.03 28.87 -3.51
N VAL A 345 -9.03 28.45 -2.72
CA VAL A 345 -7.62 28.54 -3.12
C VAL A 345 -7.37 27.76 -4.40
N TRP A 346 -7.92 26.55 -4.52
CA TRP A 346 -7.77 25.76 -5.73
C TRP A 346 -8.42 26.44 -6.95
N GLU A 347 -9.65 26.97 -6.80
CA GLU A 347 -10.38 27.67 -7.87
C GLU A 347 -9.64 28.93 -8.36
N GLN A 348 -8.98 29.67 -7.46
CA GLN A 348 -8.18 30.84 -7.83
C GLN A 348 -6.98 30.49 -8.72
N HIS A 349 -6.30 29.37 -8.43
CA HIS A 349 -5.15 28.93 -9.22
C HIS A 349 -5.55 28.20 -10.52
N HIS A 350 -6.83 27.83 -10.66
CA HIS A 350 -7.34 27.03 -11.77
C HIS A 350 -8.63 27.62 -12.35
N GLU A 351 -8.70 28.95 -12.44
CA GLU A 351 -9.92 29.64 -12.87
C GLU A 351 -10.36 29.17 -14.26
N GLY A 352 -11.67 28.91 -14.41
CA GLY A 352 -12.27 28.45 -15.67
C GLY A 352 -12.07 26.97 -15.99
N LYS A 353 -11.37 26.20 -15.14
CA LYS A 353 -11.13 24.77 -15.37
C LYS A 353 -12.39 23.91 -15.28
N PHE A 354 -13.37 24.30 -14.46
CA PHE A 354 -14.60 23.53 -14.21
C PHE A 354 -15.88 24.35 -14.32
N SER A 355 -17.00 23.64 -14.52
CA SER A 355 -18.32 24.24 -14.67
C SER A 355 -18.86 24.80 -13.35
N LYS A 356 -19.32 26.06 -13.37
CA LYS A 356 -19.86 26.75 -12.19
C LYS A 356 -21.30 26.29 -11.92
N SER A 357 -21.67 26.16 -10.65
CA SER A 357 -23.04 25.83 -10.22
C SER A 357 -23.59 26.93 -9.33
N GLN A 358 -24.62 27.63 -9.82
CA GLN A 358 -25.24 28.72 -9.07
C GLN A 358 -25.79 28.26 -7.72
N GLN A 359 -26.44 27.10 -7.67
CA GLN A 359 -26.97 26.52 -6.43
C GLN A 359 -25.88 26.22 -5.39
N VAL A 360 -24.69 25.81 -5.83
CA VAL A 360 -23.54 25.57 -4.93
C VAL A 360 -22.98 26.91 -4.46
N LYS A 361 -22.85 27.87 -5.38
CA LYS A 361 -22.36 29.21 -5.04
C LYS A 361 -23.24 29.89 -3.99
N ASP A 362 -24.56 29.79 -4.12
CA ASP A 362 -25.50 30.43 -3.19
C ASP A 362 -25.49 29.77 -1.80
N LYS A 363 -25.32 28.44 -1.74
CA LYS A 363 -25.41 27.67 -0.47
C LYS A 363 -24.08 27.52 0.25
N VAL A 364 -23.01 27.32 -0.50
CA VAL A 364 -21.68 26.93 -0.01
C VAL A 364 -20.68 28.07 -0.19
N GLY A 365 -20.85 28.88 -1.23
CA GLY A 365 -19.94 29.98 -1.56
C GLY A 365 -18.74 29.58 -2.43
N VAL A 366 -18.79 28.43 -3.09
CA VAL A 366 -17.78 27.96 -4.08
C VAL A 366 -18.45 27.67 -5.41
N ASN A 367 -17.72 27.67 -6.52
CA ASN A 367 -18.32 27.46 -7.83
C ASN A 367 -18.72 26.00 -8.07
N CYS A 368 -17.94 25.05 -7.55
CA CYS A 368 -18.26 23.62 -7.62
C CYS A 368 -17.60 22.86 -6.45
N VAL A 369 -18.04 21.62 -6.20
CA VAL A 369 -17.52 20.81 -5.07
C VAL A 369 -16.88 19.51 -5.55
N CYS A 370 -17.61 18.66 -6.29
CA CYS A 370 -17.16 17.30 -6.61
C CYS A 370 -15.79 17.27 -7.33
N GLU A 371 -15.62 18.06 -8.39
CA GLU A 371 -14.38 18.10 -9.16
C GLU A 371 -13.19 18.66 -8.36
N PRO A 372 -13.26 19.86 -7.73
CA PRO A 372 -12.14 20.37 -6.95
C PRO A 372 -11.85 19.51 -5.71
N ALA A 373 -12.86 18.94 -5.05
CA ALA A 373 -12.63 18.04 -3.92
C ALA A 373 -11.82 16.80 -4.34
N ALA A 374 -12.18 16.17 -5.46
CA ALA A 374 -11.41 15.05 -5.99
C ALA A 374 -9.99 15.46 -6.39
N MET A 375 -9.82 16.62 -7.05
CA MET A 375 -8.52 17.12 -7.48
C MET A 375 -7.59 17.51 -6.32
N ILE A 376 -8.13 18.06 -5.22
CA ILE A 376 -7.37 18.42 -4.02
C ILE A 376 -6.90 17.17 -3.28
N VAL A 377 -7.75 16.15 -3.21
CA VAL A 377 -7.41 14.87 -2.56
C VAL A 377 -6.45 14.03 -3.42
N ALA A 378 -6.53 14.16 -4.75
CA ALA A 378 -5.69 13.44 -5.68
C ALA A 378 -4.25 13.95 -5.70
N ASN A 379 -3.29 13.02 -5.63
CA ASN A 379 -1.88 13.35 -5.90
C ASN A 379 -1.63 13.46 -7.42
N GLN A 380 -1.49 14.68 -7.94
CA GLN A 380 -1.25 14.97 -9.36
C GLN A 380 -2.23 14.25 -10.31
N GLY A 381 -3.52 14.34 -10.03
CA GLY A 381 -4.55 13.58 -10.75
C GLY A 381 -5.04 14.19 -12.07
N LYS A 382 -5.56 13.33 -12.96
CA LYS A 382 -6.26 13.67 -14.20
C LYS A 382 -7.73 13.33 -14.07
N VAL A 383 -8.61 14.25 -14.49
CA VAL A 383 -10.05 13.97 -14.56
C VAL A 383 -10.32 12.96 -15.67
N ILE A 384 -10.90 11.81 -15.31
CA ILE A 384 -11.31 10.74 -16.23
C ILE A 384 -12.82 10.70 -16.43
N LEU A 385 -13.59 11.21 -15.46
CA LEU A 385 -15.01 11.50 -15.60
C LEU A 385 -15.27 12.92 -15.08
N PRO A 386 -15.64 13.89 -15.96
CA PRO A 386 -16.05 15.22 -15.50
C PRO A 386 -17.36 15.11 -14.70
N LYS A 387 -17.72 16.20 -14.01
CA LYS A 387 -18.96 16.25 -13.23
C LYS A 387 -20.16 15.74 -14.02
N THR A 388 -20.68 14.61 -13.58
CA THR A 388 -21.85 13.95 -14.14
C THR A 388 -22.92 13.78 -13.07
N ILE A 389 -24.18 13.94 -13.44
CA ILE A 389 -25.32 13.89 -12.50
C ILE A 389 -26.03 12.55 -12.65
N TYR A 390 -26.06 11.77 -11.56
CA TYR A 390 -26.78 10.50 -11.47
C TYR A 390 -27.83 10.64 -10.37
N LYS A 391 -29.12 10.62 -10.75
CA LYS A 391 -30.26 10.66 -9.80
C LYS A 391 -30.16 11.78 -8.74
N GLY A 392 -29.59 12.94 -9.11
CA GLY A 392 -29.39 14.08 -8.21
C GLY A 392 -28.11 14.07 -7.37
N VAL A 393 -27.26 13.05 -7.53
CA VAL A 393 -25.89 12.98 -7.01
C VAL A 393 -24.92 13.41 -8.12
N THR A 394 -24.06 14.40 -7.84
CA THR A 394 -22.98 14.81 -8.75
C THR A 394 -21.73 14.00 -8.44
N ILE A 395 -21.16 13.34 -9.44
CA ILE A 395 -19.95 12.53 -9.32
C ILE A 395 -18.92 13.00 -10.35
N ALA A 396 -17.65 13.06 -9.94
CA ALA A 396 -16.50 13.20 -10.82
C ALA A 396 -15.44 12.16 -10.43
N LEU A 397 -14.69 11.63 -11.40
CA LEU A 397 -13.61 10.68 -11.16
C LEU A 397 -12.28 11.33 -11.57
N VAL A 398 -11.32 11.26 -10.67
CA VAL A 398 -9.93 11.66 -10.91
C VAL A 398 -9.04 10.44 -10.74
N GLU A 399 -8.22 10.17 -11.76
CA GLU A 399 -7.17 9.17 -11.70
C GLU A 399 -5.87 9.84 -11.24
N GLU A 400 -5.34 9.40 -10.10
CA GLU A 400 -4.03 9.82 -9.62
C GLU A 400 -2.93 9.35 -10.56
N LYS A 401 -1.85 10.14 -10.64
CA LYS A 401 -0.67 9.73 -11.39
C LYS A 401 -0.18 8.39 -10.85
N PHE A 402 -0.16 7.39 -11.72
CA PHE A 402 0.40 6.08 -11.38
C PHE A 402 1.89 6.22 -11.09
N GLY A 403 2.31 5.78 -9.91
CA GLY A 403 3.65 6.01 -9.41
C GLY A 403 3.84 5.40 -8.03
N LEU A 404 5.11 5.21 -7.65
CA LEU A 404 5.51 4.79 -6.32
C LEU A 404 4.93 5.75 -5.26
N LEU A 405 4.33 5.18 -4.20
CA LEU A 405 4.07 5.93 -2.98
C LEU A 405 5.43 6.48 -2.48
N ALA A 406 5.52 7.81 -2.36
CA ALA A 406 6.74 8.51 -1.92
C ALA A 406 7.09 8.21 -0.45
#